data_AF-A0A955SAL2-F1
#
_entry.id   AF-A0A955SAL2-F1
#
_cell.length_a   1.000
_cell.length_b   1.000
_cell.length_c   1.000
_cell.angle_alpha   90.00
_cell.angle_beta   90.00
_cell.angle_gamma   90.00
#
_symmetry.space_group_name_H-M   'P 1'
#
loop_
_entity.id
_entity.type
_entity.pdbx_description
1 polymer ?
#
loop_
_entity_poly.entity_id
_entity_poly.type
_entity_poly.pdbx_seq_one_letter_code
_entity_poly.pdbx_strand_id
1 'polypeptide(L)' 'ESEGINFMYAAERLRPGYALHWMFNPLRVNPRTKMPRYTNEQGNTPLVTLLDGEGERQFEAIWNYLLRGREIEPPRVDVK' A
#
# COMPACT_ATOMS: atom_id res chain seq x y z
N GLU A 1 11.21 7.73 15.74
CA GLU A 1 10.15 7.31 14.79
C GLU A 1 9.03 6.66 15.56
N SER A 2 7.77 6.87 15.15
CA SER A 2 6.62 6.13 15.70
C SER A 2 6.46 4.84 14.90
N GLU A 3 6.31 3.70 15.57
CA GLU A 3 6.05 2.44 14.87
C GLU A 3 4.75 2.50 14.07
N GLY A 4 4.80 1.95 12.85
CA GLY A 4 3.63 1.81 11.99
C GLY A 4 2.61 0.84 12.57
N ILE A 5 1.37 0.93 12.10
CA ILE A 5 0.32 -0.02 12.47
C ILE A 5 0.59 -1.40 11.84
N ASN A 6 0.26 -2.47 12.56
CA ASN A 6 0.35 -3.83 12.04
C ASN A 6 -0.75 -4.10 10.99
N PHE A 7 -0.35 -4.54 9.78
CA PHE A 7 -1.25 -4.81 8.66
C PHE A 7 -1.85 -6.23 8.64
N MET A 8 -1.51 -7.11 9.58
CA MET A 8 -2.02 -8.48 9.69
C MET A 8 -3.57 -8.58 9.67
N TYR A 9 -4.26 -7.57 10.19
CA TYR A 9 -5.73 -7.53 10.25
C TYR A 9 -6.37 -6.76 9.09
N ALA A 10 -5.60 -6.31 8.10
CA ALA A 10 -6.11 -5.48 7.01
C ALA A 10 -7.18 -6.22 6.20
N ALA A 11 -6.96 -7.49 5.88
CA ALA A 11 -7.90 -8.32 5.13
C ALA A 11 -9.25 -8.52 5.83
N GLU A 12 -9.26 -8.60 7.16
CA GLU A 12 -10.47 -8.81 7.97
C GLU A 12 -11.27 -7.50 8.15
N ARG A 13 -10.62 -6.33 8.04
CA ARG A 13 -11.20 -5.03 8.43
C ARG A 13 -11.47 -4.10 7.25
N LEU A 14 -10.71 -4.21 6.18
CA LEU A 14 -10.76 -3.27 5.06
C LEU A 14 -11.51 -3.88 3.88
N ARG A 15 -12.32 -3.04 3.22
CA ARG A 15 -12.89 -3.36 1.92
C ARG A 15 -11.84 -3.11 0.83
N PRO A 16 -11.75 -3.94 -0.23
CA PRO A 16 -10.76 -3.76 -1.30
C PRO A 16 -10.73 -2.34 -1.89
N GLY A 17 -11.90 -1.77 -2.22
CA GLY A 17 -11.98 -0.41 -2.75
C GLY A 17 -11.52 0.67 -1.76
N TYR A 18 -11.69 0.46 -0.45
CA TYR A 18 -11.16 1.39 0.56
C TYR A 18 -9.62 1.33 0.59
N ALA A 19 -9.05 0.13 0.55
CA ALA A 19 -7.59 -0.05 0.54
C ALA A 19 -6.94 0.64 -0.66
N LEU A 20 -7.52 0.49 -1.86
CA LEU A 20 -7.01 1.15 -3.06
C LEU A 20 -7.14 2.68 -2.99
N HIS A 21 -8.29 3.21 -2.56
CA HIS A 21 -8.45 4.66 -2.36
C HIS A 21 -7.44 5.22 -1.35
N TRP A 22 -7.19 4.49 -0.26
CA TRP A 22 -6.19 4.85 0.74
C TRP A 22 -4.78 4.92 0.13
N MET A 23 -4.38 3.94 -0.69
CA MET A 23 -3.06 3.91 -1.32
C MET A 23 -2.84 5.05 -2.33
N PHE A 24 -3.87 5.39 -3.11
CA PHE A 24 -3.75 6.44 -4.15
C PHE A 24 -3.73 7.87 -3.59
N ASN A 25 -4.51 8.14 -2.55
CA ASN A 25 -4.58 9.47 -1.96
C ASN A 25 -5.00 9.41 -0.47
N PRO A 26 -4.06 9.08 0.43
CA PRO A 26 -4.39 8.88 1.84
C PRO A 26 -4.87 10.18 2.50
N LEU A 27 -4.39 11.35 2.05
CA LEU A 27 -4.81 12.66 2.57
C LEU A 27 -6.28 12.99 2.25
N ARG A 28 -6.86 12.43 1.17
CA ARG A 28 -8.30 12.55 0.90
C ARG A 28 -9.15 11.70 1.83
N VAL A 29 -8.63 10.60 2.33
CA VAL A 29 -9.35 9.72 3.27
C VAL A 29 -9.17 10.19 4.71
N ASN A 30 -7.94 10.52 5.11
CA ASN A 30 -7.62 11.08 6.41
C ASN A 30 -6.63 12.25 6.25
N PRO A 31 -7.09 13.51 6.38
CA PRO A 31 -6.23 14.70 6.23
C PRO A 31 -5.09 14.80 7.24
N ARG A 32 -5.15 14.05 8.35
CA ARG A 32 -4.15 14.06 9.42
C ARG A 32 -3.13 12.93 9.30
N THR A 33 -3.28 12.04 8.32
CA THR A 33 -2.36 10.92 8.13
C THR A 33 -0.95 11.41 7.81
N LYS A 34 0.05 10.67 8.28
CA LYS A 34 1.46 10.88 7.93
C LYS A 34 1.90 10.09 6.71
N MET A 35 1.05 9.19 6.21
CA MET A 35 1.35 8.41 5.02
C MET A 35 1.42 9.34 3.80
N PRO A 36 2.54 9.32 3.05
CA PRO A 36 2.68 10.15 1.86
C PRO A 36 1.86 9.56 0.70
N ARG A 37 1.64 10.38 -0.32
CA ARG A 37 1.17 9.91 -1.61
C ARG A 37 2.35 9.31 -2.37
N TYR A 38 2.22 8.07 -2.85
CA TYR A 38 3.27 7.37 -3.60
C TYR A 38 3.17 7.49 -5.12
N THR A 39 2.09 8.09 -5.62
CA THR A 39 1.87 8.33 -7.07
C THR A 39 2.01 9.79 -7.44
N ASN A 40 2.41 10.04 -8.69
CA ASN A 40 2.26 11.35 -9.33
C ASN A 40 0.79 11.64 -9.71
N GLU A 41 0.56 12.76 -10.40
CA GLU A 41 -0.78 13.15 -10.86
C GLU A 41 -1.38 12.17 -11.87
N GLN A 42 -0.55 11.49 -12.65
CA GLN A 42 -0.96 10.48 -13.64
C GLN A 42 -1.24 9.10 -13.01
N GLY A 43 -1.03 8.93 -11.71
CA GLY A 43 -1.26 7.65 -11.01
C GLY A 43 -0.07 6.68 -11.05
N ASN A 44 1.09 7.11 -11.55
CA ASN A 44 2.29 6.28 -11.63
C ASN A 44 3.18 6.47 -10.40
N THR A 45 3.86 5.41 -9.97
CA THR A 45 4.84 5.43 -8.89
C THR A 45 6.25 5.67 -9.43
N PRO A 46 7.22 6.08 -8.60
CA PRO A 46 8.62 6.17 -9.03
C PRO A 46 9.29 4.80 -9.24
N LEU A 47 8.66 3.69 -8.81
CA LEU A 47 9.21 2.34 -8.93
C LEU A 47 8.89 1.78 -10.33
N VAL A 48 9.51 2.35 -11.36
CA VAL A 48 9.24 2.02 -12.77
C VAL A 48 9.74 0.63 -13.17
N THR A 49 10.69 0.05 -12.42
CA THR A 49 11.24 -1.29 -12.69
C THR A 49 10.25 -2.42 -12.38
N LEU A 50 9.16 -2.13 -11.65
CA LEU A 50 8.13 -3.09 -11.31
C LEU A 50 6.83 -2.67 -11.99
N LEU A 51 6.22 -3.54 -12.79
CA LEU A 51 4.93 -3.27 -13.44
C LEU A 51 4.88 -1.90 -14.16
N ASP A 52 6.00 -1.50 -14.77
CA ASP A 52 6.16 -0.25 -15.52
C ASP A 52 5.82 1.05 -14.75
N GLY A 53 5.80 0.98 -13.42
CA GLY A 53 5.39 2.12 -12.57
C GLY A 53 3.87 2.31 -12.48
N GLU A 54 3.05 1.43 -13.07
CA GLU A 54 1.59 1.53 -13.06
C GLU A 54 1.06 1.36 -11.63
N GLY A 55 0.70 2.47 -10.99
CA GLY A 55 0.37 2.49 -9.55
C GLY A 55 -0.85 1.65 -9.21
N GLU A 56 -1.84 1.55 -10.11
CA GLU A 56 -3.00 0.69 -9.91
C GLU A 56 -2.59 -0.77 -9.71
N ARG A 57 -1.84 -1.33 -10.66
CA ARG A 57 -1.39 -2.73 -10.59
C ARG A 57 -0.42 -2.98 -9.44
N GLN A 58 0.43 -2.01 -9.13
CA GLN A 58 1.33 -2.12 -7.98
C GLN A 58 0.57 -2.12 -6.65
N PHE A 59 -0.43 -1.25 -6.49
CA PHE A 59 -1.24 -1.20 -5.27
C PHE A 59 -2.18 -2.41 -5.16
N GLU A 60 -2.70 -2.92 -6.26
CA GLU A 60 -3.42 -4.20 -6.29
C GLU A 60 -2.51 -5.36 -5.88
N ALA A 61 -1.26 -5.41 -6.35
CA ALA A 61 -0.30 -6.43 -5.92
C ALA A 61 -0.02 -6.36 -4.41
N ILE A 62 0.15 -5.15 -3.86
CA ILE A 62 0.27 -4.93 -2.41
C ILE A 62 -1.00 -5.40 -1.68
N TRP A 63 -2.18 -5.06 -2.20
CA TRP A 63 -3.44 -5.50 -1.59
C TRP A 63 -3.56 -7.02 -1.57
N ASN A 64 -3.25 -7.69 -2.68
CA ASN A 64 -3.25 -9.16 -2.77
C ASN A 64 -2.28 -9.80 -1.79
N TYR A 65 -1.11 -9.18 -1.55
CA TYR A 65 -0.21 -9.60 -0.49
C TYR A 65 -0.83 -9.44 0.91
N LEU A 66 -1.50 -8.31 1.17
CA LEU A 66 -2.19 -8.05 2.44
C LEU A 66 -3.39 -8.98 2.68
N LEU A 67 -4.01 -9.53 1.62
CA LEU A 67 -5.08 -10.51 1.74
C LEU A 67 -4.64 -11.81 2.44
N ARG A 68 -3.34 -12.10 2.51
CA ARG A 68 -2.80 -13.23 3.31
C ARG A 68 -3.04 -13.05 4.81
N GLY A 69 -3.36 -11.84 5.29
CA GLY A 69 -3.73 -11.56 6.69
C GLY A 69 -2.72 -12.09 7.71
N ARG A 70 -3.13 -13.09 8.51
CA ARG A 70 -2.29 -13.72 9.55
C ARG A 70 -1.19 -14.63 9.00
N GLU A 71 -1.28 -14.98 7.72
CA GLU A 71 -0.29 -15.78 7.00
C GLU A 71 0.69 -14.90 6.21
N ILE A 72 0.64 -13.58 6.40
CA ILE A 72 1.64 -12.67 5.84
C ILE A 72 3.00 -13.02 6.43
N GLU A 73 3.90 -13.47 5.55
CA GLU A 73 5.32 -13.56 5.85
C GLU A 73 5.96 -12.21 5.55
N PRO A 74 6.58 -11.52 6.53
CA PRO A 74 7.25 -10.25 6.30
C PRO A 74 8.24 -10.38 5.13
N PRO A 75 8.31 -9.39 4.23
CA PRO A 75 9.25 -9.46 3.12
C PRO A 75 10.66 -9.54 3.70
N ARG A 76 11.47 -10.44 3.15
CA ARG A 76 12.88 -10.51 3.52
C ARG A 76 13.52 -9.19 3.13
N VAL A 77 14.02 -8.47 4.13
CA VAL A 77 14.82 -7.28 3.88
C VAL A 77 16.20 -7.80 3.51
N ASP A 78 16.43 -7.97 2.21
CA ASP A 78 17.79 -8.16 1.70
C ASP A 78 18.48 -6.81 1.84
N VAL A 79 18.95 -6.52 3.06
CA VAL A 79 19.69 -5.28 3.37
C VAL A 79 20.94 -5.30 2.51
N LYS A 80 21.00 -4.39 1.53
CA LYS A 80 22.26 -3.90 0.97
C LYS A 80 22.65 -2.61 1.67
#